data_AF-A0A135WDB2-F1
#
_entry.id   AF-A0A135WDB2-F1
#
_cell.length_a   1.000
_cell.length_b   1.000
_cell.length_c   1.000
_cell.angle_alpha   90.00
_cell.angle_beta   90.00
_cell.angle_gamma   90.00
#
_symmetry.space_group_name_H-M   'P 1'
#
loop_
_entity.id
_entity.type
_entity.pdbx_description
1 polymer ?
#
loop_
_entity_poly.entity_id
_entity_poly.type
_entity_poly.pdbx_seq_one_letter_code
_entity_poly.pdbx_strand_id
1 'polypeptide(L)'
;MKKSRLIVLISIVLFITSLALPAVFTQKGSEMYGLAVFLLGWADLSGDGTSWLANPVLLFSWIFLLVKQPKIAAFLGLCSVGMALYYLTETEITVNEAGHKYPITSYGLGYYLWLASCATMFVGSLLLLRSKPENLSEVRK
;
A
#
# COMPACT_ATOMS: atom_id res chain seq x y z
N MET A 1 10.21 -7.62 18.47
CA MET A 1 9.39 -8.64 17.76
C MET A 1 7.90 -8.37 17.84
N LYS A 2 7.31 -8.18 19.05
CA LYS A 2 5.86 -7.90 19.18
C LYS A 2 5.41 -6.65 18.40
N LYS A 3 6.16 -5.54 18.52
CA LYS A 3 5.87 -4.28 17.80
C LYS A 3 5.84 -4.43 16.27
N SER A 4 6.86 -5.07 15.69
CA SER A 4 6.93 -5.34 14.24
C SER A 4 5.74 -6.17 13.75
N ARG A 5 5.40 -7.25 14.46
CA ARG A 5 4.25 -8.09 14.12
C ARG A 5 2.93 -7.33 14.22
N LEU A 6 2.77 -6.48 15.24
CA LEU A 6 1.59 -5.64 15.40
C LEU A 6 1.42 -4.63 14.26
N ILE A 7 2.50 -3.96 13.84
CA ILE A 7 2.48 -3.03 12.70
C ILE A 7 2.05 -3.74 11.42
N VAL A 8 2.67 -4.89 11.12
CA VAL A 8 2.32 -5.69 9.94
C VAL A 8 0.88 -6.18 10.02
N LEU A 9 0.41 -6.64 11.18
CA LEU A 9 -0.97 -7.08 11.37
C LEU A 9 -1.97 -5.95 11.09
N ILE A 10 -1.75 -4.75 11.63
CA ILE A 10 -2.61 -3.59 11.38
C ILE A 10 -2.64 -3.27 9.89
N SER A 11 -1.48 -3.22 9.23
CA SER A 11 -1.40 -2.98 7.79
C SER A 11 -2.13 -4.05 6.97
N ILE A 12 -1.99 -5.34 7.31
CA ILE A 12 -2.71 -6.43 6.64
C ILE A 12 -4.22 -6.30 6.84
N VAL A 13 -4.70 -5.99 8.04
CA VAL A 13 -6.13 -5.80 8.31
C VAL A 13 -6.70 -4.64 7.51
N LEU A 14 -6.00 -3.50 7.45
CA LEU A 14 -6.37 -2.36 6.61
C LEU A 14 -6.41 -2.74 5.13
N PHE A 15 -5.40 -3.47 4.65
CA PHE A 15 -5.33 -3.94 3.27
C PHE A 15 -6.49 -4.89 2.94
N ILE A 16 -6.74 -5.94 3.73
CA ILE A 16 -7.84 -6.88 3.49
C ILE A 16 -9.20 -6.16 3.52
N THR A 17 -9.39 -5.23 4.48
CA THR A 17 -10.63 -4.45 4.55
C THR A 17 -10.81 -3.56 3.33
N SER A 18 -9.72 -2.99 2.79
CA SER A 18 -9.79 -2.21 1.55
C SER A 18 -10.29 -3.00 0.34
N LEU A 19 -9.98 -4.29 0.25
CA LEU A 19 -10.41 -5.15 -0.86
C LEU A 19 -11.94 -5.35 -0.86
N ALA A 20 -12.57 -5.35 0.31
CA ALA A 20 -14.00 -5.55 0.46
C ALA A 20 -14.85 -4.29 0.23
N LEU A 21 -14.23 -3.12 0.04
CA LEU A 21 -14.92 -1.84 -0.09
C LEU A 21 -14.75 -1.23 -1.50
N PRO A 22 -15.63 -0.32 -1.91
CA PRO A 22 -15.44 0.47 -3.13
C PRO A 22 -14.12 1.23 -3.10
N ALA A 23 -13.24 0.99 -4.09
CA ALA A 23 -11.97 1.68 -4.23
C ALA A 23 -12.11 2.94 -5.08
N VAL A 24 -12.84 2.87 -6.19
CA VAL A 24 -13.14 4.01 -7.05
C VAL A 24 -14.55 3.96 -7.59
N PHE A 25 -15.09 5.14 -7.93
CA PHE A 25 -16.34 5.29 -8.66
C PHE A 25 -16.03 5.77 -10.08
N THR A 26 -16.80 5.28 -11.05
CA THR A 26 -16.60 5.56 -12.47
C THR A 26 -17.78 6.34 -13.06
N GLN A 27 -17.59 7.01 -14.19
CA GLN A 27 -18.61 7.86 -14.82
C GLN A 27 -19.92 7.13 -15.17
N LYS A 28 -19.89 5.79 -15.36
CA LYS A 28 -21.11 4.98 -15.54
C LYS A 28 -21.92 4.77 -14.26
N GLY A 29 -21.54 5.38 -13.13
CA GLY A 29 -22.17 5.17 -11.83
C GLY A 29 -21.82 3.82 -11.20
N SER A 30 -20.95 3.03 -11.84
CA SER A 30 -20.46 1.76 -11.30
C SER A 30 -19.30 1.99 -10.33
N GLU A 31 -19.41 1.36 -9.16
CA GLU A 31 -18.31 1.24 -8.21
C GLU A 31 -17.40 0.07 -8.59
N MET A 32 -16.09 0.29 -8.45
CA MET A 32 -15.08 -0.75 -8.58
C MET A 32 -14.57 -1.07 -7.18
N TYR A 33 -14.83 -2.30 -6.73
CA TYR A 33 -14.35 -2.79 -5.44
C TYR A 33 -12.84 -2.97 -5.44
N GLY A 34 -12.20 -2.75 -4.29
CA GLY A 34 -10.76 -2.90 -4.15
C GLY A 34 -10.25 -4.27 -4.60
N LEU A 35 -11.03 -5.34 -4.38
CA LEU A 35 -10.69 -6.67 -4.89
C LEU A 35 -10.61 -6.72 -6.42
N ALA A 36 -11.60 -6.15 -7.13
CA ALA A 36 -11.60 -6.12 -8.58
C ALA A 36 -10.42 -5.28 -9.12
N VAL A 37 -10.19 -4.11 -8.54
CA VAL A 37 -9.04 -3.24 -8.88
C VAL A 37 -7.72 -3.94 -8.61
N PHE A 38 -7.61 -4.69 -7.51
CA PHE A 38 -6.40 -5.45 -7.19
C PHE A 38 -6.14 -6.61 -8.16
N LEU A 39 -7.19 -7.32 -8.60
CA LEU A 39 -7.04 -8.44 -9.53
C LEU A 39 -6.80 -8.00 -10.98
N LEU A 40 -7.29 -6.83 -11.38
CA LEU A 40 -7.16 -6.30 -12.75
C LEU A 40 -6.01 -5.30 -12.92
N GLY A 41 -5.59 -4.62 -11.85
CA GLY A 41 -4.68 -3.48 -11.95
C GLY A 41 -3.28 -3.79 -12.47
N TRP A 42 -2.85 -5.06 -12.48
CA TRP A 42 -1.58 -5.45 -13.11
C TRP A 42 -1.69 -5.64 -14.63
N ALA A 43 -2.89 -5.62 -15.21
CA ALA A 43 -3.10 -5.91 -16.63
C ALA A 43 -2.61 -4.80 -17.57
N ASP A 44 -2.54 -3.55 -17.09
CA ASP A 44 -2.00 -2.42 -17.86
C ASP A 44 -0.89 -1.67 -17.08
N LEU A 45 0.25 -2.33 -16.90
CA LEU A 45 1.43 -1.72 -16.27
C LEU A 45 2.02 -0.54 -17.07
N SER A 46 1.63 -0.37 -18.33
CA SER A 46 2.01 0.78 -19.16
C SER A 46 1.13 2.02 -18.94
N GLY A 47 -0.02 1.86 -18.29
CA GLY A 47 -0.97 2.91 -17.97
C GLY A 47 -1.31 2.93 -16.48
N ASP A 48 -2.61 2.84 -16.18
CA ASP A 48 -3.20 2.96 -14.82
C ASP A 48 -2.73 1.87 -13.85
N GLY A 49 -2.16 0.79 -14.38
CA GLY A 49 -1.57 -0.29 -13.60
C GLY A 49 -0.21 0.03 -12.99
N THR A 50 0.43 1.16 -13.32
CA THR A 50 1.69 1.54 -12.68
C THR A 50 1.53 1.68 -11.16
N SER A 51 0.40 2.24 -10.73
CA SER A 51 0.04 2.39 -9.32
C SER A 51 -0.16 1.05 -8.61
N TRP A 52 -0.47 -0.03 -9.34
CA TRP A 52 -0.62 -1.37 -8.78
C TRP A 52 0.67 -1.93 -8.19
N LEU A 53 1.84 -1.45 -8.66
CA LEU A 53 3.15 -1.84 -8.13
C LEU A 53 3.33 -1.50 -6.64
N ALA A 54 2.52 -0.59 -6.09
CA ALA A 54 2.44 -0.35 -4.65
C ALA A 54 2.19 -1.64 -3.85
N ASN A 55 1.49 -2.63 -4.42
CA ASN A 55 1.12 -3.88 -3.76
C ASN A 55 2.30 -4.85 -3.57
N PRO A 56 3.05 -5.26 -4.62
CA PRO A 56 4.31 -5.99 -4.43
C PRO A 56 5.29 -5.27 -3.49
N VAL A 57 5.42 -3.94 -3.63
CA VAL A 57 6.31 -3.14 -2.78
C VAL A 57 5.86 -3.18 -1.31
N LEU A 58 4.55 -3.07 -1.04
CA LEU A 58 3.97 -3.22 0.30
C LEU A 58 4.24 -4.61 0.88
N LEU A 59 4.02 -5.66 0.09
CA LEU A 59 4.28 -7.05 0.48
C LEU A 59 5.75 -7.24 0.89
N PHE A 60 6.69 -6.73 0.10
CA PHE A 60 8.11 -6.77 0.47
C PHE A 60 8.38 -5.95 1.74
N SER A 61 7.74 -4.79 1.92
CA SER A 61 7.84 -4.03 3.18
C SER A 61 7.42 -4.88 4.39
N TRP A 62 6.32 -5.64 4.30
CA TRP A 62 5.90 -6.58 5.34
C TRP A 62 6.98 -7.62 5.66
N ILE A 63 7.49 -8.29 4.62
CA ILE A 63 8.50 -9.34 4.75
C ILE A 63 9.76 -8.79 5.42
N PHE A 64 10.30 -7.66 4.93
CA PHE A 64 11.52 -7.06 5.46
C PHE A 64 11.35 -6.59 6.92
N LEU A 65 10.15 -6.12 7.30
CA LEU A 65 9.90 -5.76 8.69
C LEU A 65 9.88 -6.99 9.62
N LEU A 66 9.35 -8.13 9.14
CA LEU A 66 9.32 -9.40 9.87
C LEU A 66 10.71 -10.03 10.03
N VAL A 67 11.59 -9.90 9.03
CA VAL A 67 13.00 -10.34 9.11
C VAL A 67 13.93 -9.31 9.76
N LYS A 68 13.37 -8.35 10.50
CA LYS A 68 14.10 -7.36 11.31
C LYS A 68 14.99 -6.40 10.51
N GLN A 69 14.57 -6.05 9.30
CA GLN A 69 15.21 -5.04 8.45
C GLN A 69 14.35 -3.77 8.36
N PRO A 70 14.15 -3.02 9.46
CA PRO A 70 13.22 -1.87 9.49
C PRO A 70 13.66 -0.72 8.58
N LYS A 71 14.96 -0.61 8.23
CA LYS A 71 15.44 0.40 7.26
C LYS A 71 14.91 0.10 5.85
N ILE A 72 15.05 -1.15 5.42
CA ILE A 72 14.55 -1.61 4.12
C ILE A 72 13.02 -1.52 4.11
N ALA A 73 12.36 -1.99 5.17
CA ALA A 73 10.91 -1.90 5.30
C ALA A 73 10.38 -0.45 5.23
N ALA A 74 11.06 0.50 5.89
CA ALA A 74 10.69 1.91 5.83
C ALA A 74 10.85 2.48 4.42
N PHE A 75 11.96 2.19 3.74
CA PHE A 75 12.17 2.63 2.35
C PHE A 75 11.09 2.07 1.41
N LEU A 76 10.83 0.77 1.47
CA LEU A 76 9.77 0.14 0.67
C LEU A 76 8.38 0.68 1.03
N GLY A 77 8.10 0.92 2.31
CA GLY A 77 6.85 1.54 2.75
C GLY A 77 6.67 2.93 2.16
N LEU A 78 7.74 3.74 2.11
CA LEU A 78 7.72 5.06 1.46
C LEU A 78 7.44 4.95 -0.04
N CYS A 79 8.11 4.03 -0.74
CA CYS A 79 7.86 3.79 -2.17
C CYS A 79 6.41 3.36 -2.42
N SER A 80 5.86 2.47 -1.58
CA SER A 80 4.48 2.02 -1.66
C SER A 80 3.49 3.17 -1.43
N VAL A 81 3.74 4.06 -0.47
CA VAL A 81 2.95 5.29 -0.27
C VAL A 81 3.03 6.19 -1.51
N GLY A 82 4.22 6.40 -2.07
CA GLY A 82 4.41 7.22 -3.27
C GLY A 82 3.62 6.70 -4.47
N MET A 83 3.64 5.39 -4.71
CA MET A 83 2.87 4.73 -5.78
C MET A 83 1.36 4.78 -5.51
N ALA A 84 0.93 4.60 -4.25
CA ALA A 84 -0.48 4.73 -3.89
C ALA A 84 -1.02 6.17 -4.04
N LEU A 85 -0.17 7.19 -3.79
CA LEU A 85 -0.50 8.58 -4.04
C LEU A 85 -0.46 8.93 -5.53
N TYR A 86 0.45 8.32 -6.31
CA TYR A 86 0.50 8.47 -7.76
C TYR A 86 -0.83 8.08 -8.42
N TYR A 87 -1.56 7.11 -7.83
CA TYR A 87 -2.90 6.73 -8.27
C TYR A 87 -3.91 7.89 -8.33
N LEU A 88 -3.69 8.97 -7.57
CA LEU A 88 -4.53 10.19 -7.63
C LEU A 88 -4.36 10.97 -8.94
N THR A 89 -3.32 10.68 -9.71
CA THR A 89 -3.07 11.30 -11.01
C THR A 89 -3.70 10.52 -12.17
N GLU A 90 -4.16 9.30 -11.90
CA GLU A 90 -4.86 8.47 -12.89
C GLU A 90 -6.25 9.03 -13.15
N THR A 91 -6.59 9.19 -14.43
CA THR A 91 -7.88 9.75 -14.85
C THR A 91 -8.88 8.67 -15.27
N GLU A 92 -8.39 7.47 -15.56
CA GLU A 92 -9.17 6.33 -16.03
C GLU A 92 -8.73 5.05 -15.31
N ILE A 93 -9.62 4.06 -15.29
CA ILE A 93 -9.34 2.74 -14.74
C ILE A 93 -9.80 1.65 -15.70
N THR A 94 -9.00 0.60 -15.81
CA THR A 94 -9.36 -0.65 -16.50
C THR A 94 -10.48 -1.37 -15.74
N VAL A 95 -11.63 -1.57 -16.40
CA VAL A 95 -12.85 -2.11 -15.77
C VAL A 95 -13.14 -3.57 -16.12
N ASN A 96 -12.47 -4.15 -17.12
CA ASN A 96 -12.61 -5.56 -17.49
C ASN A 96 -11.36 -6.09 -18.20
N GLU A 97 -11.34 -7.41 -18.39
CA GLU A 97 -10.26 -8.18 -19.00
C GLU A 97 -10.07 -7.89 -20.50
N ALA A 98 -11.08 -7.29 -21.15
CA ALA A 98 -10.97 -6.82 -22.53
C ALA A 98 -10.25 -5.48 -22.66
N GLY A 99 -9.76 -4.90 -21.54
CA GLY A 99 -9.01 -3.66 -21.52
C GLY A 99 -9.86 -2.39 -21.66
N HIS A 100 -11.18 -2.49 -21.50
CA HIS A 100 -12.02 -1.28 -21.49
C HIS A 100 -11.67 -0.43 -20.27
N LYS A 101 -11.60 0.89 -20.48
CA LYS A 101 -11.36 1.87 -19.42
C LYS A 101 -12.56 2.79 -19.24
N TYR A 102 -12.81 3.20 -18.00
CA TYR A 102 -13.76 4.26 -17.68
C TYR A 102 -13.10 5.37 -16.87
N PRO A 103 -13.53 6.64 -17.06
CA PRO A 103 -13.06 7.76 -16.25
C PRO A 103 -13.39 7.56 -14.77
N ILE A 104 -12.41 7.84 -13.91
CA ILE A 104 -12.56 7.87 -12.46
C ILE A 104 -13.25 9.19 -12.08
N THR A 105 -14.34 9.12 -11.31
CA THR A 105 -15.05 10.31 -10.83
C THR A 105 -14.74 10.64 -9.38
N SER A 106 -14.45 9.63 -8.56
CA SER A 106 -14.06 9.81 -7.16
C SER A 106 -13.44 8.54 -6.56
N TYR A 107 -12.77 8.69 -5.42
CA TYR A 107 -12.16 7.59 -4.68
C TYR A 107 -13.05 7.18 -3.50
N GLY A 108 -13.21 5.87 -3.29
CA GLY A 108 -13.98 5.30 -2.21
C GLY A 108 -13.14 4.94 -0.99
N LEU A 109 -13.81 4.43 0.07
CA LEU A 109 -13.16 4.04 1.32
C LEU A 109 -12.08 2.95 1.14
N GLY A 110 -12.26 2.07 0.16
CA GLY A 110 -11.27 1.05 -0.18
C GLY A 110 -9.91 1.68 -0.51
N TYR A 111 -9.89 2.72 -1.35
CA TYR A 111 -8.65 3.41 -1.70
C TYR A 111 -7.95 4.01 -0.47
N TYR A 112 -8.70 4.70 0.40
CA TYR A 112 -8.11 5.34 1.58
C TYR A 112 -7.59 4.33 2.61
N LEU A 113 -8.27 3.20 2.80
CA LEU A 113 -7.78 2.12 3.67
C LEU A 113 -6.53 1.44 3.10
N TRP A 114 -6.47 1.28 1.78
CA TRP A 114 -5.28 0.78 1.10
C TRP A 114 -4.09 1.73 1.30
N LEU A 115 -4.28 3.03 1.06
CA LEU A 115 -3.27 4.05 1.34
C LEU A 115 -2.85 4.07 2.81
N ALA A 116 -3.81 3.94 3.74
CA ALA A 116 -3.53 3.85 5.17
C ALA A 116 -2.71 2.61 5.54
N SER A 117 -2.90 1.49 4.83
CA SER A 117 -2.06 0.30 4.96
C SER A 117 -0.61 0.59 4.60
N CYS A 118 -0.37 1.23 3.44
CA CYS A 118 0.96 1.66 3.01
C CYS A 118 1.60 2.63 4.02
N ALA A 119 0.85 3.63 4.48
CA ALA A 119 1.30 4.61 5.45
C ALA A 119 1.64 3.97 6.80
N THR A 120 0.86 2.99 7.25
CA THR A 120 1.13 2.22 8.48
C THR A 120 2.49 1.55 8.41
N MET A 121 2.86 0.96 7.27
CA MET A 121 4.16 0.33 7.10
C MET A 121 5.31 1.33 7.09
N PHE A 122 5.16 2.46 6.41
CA PHE A 122 6.17 3.51 6.42
C PHE A 122 6.39 4.09 7.82
N VAL A 123 5.32 4.60 8.45
CA VAL A 123 5.38 5.26 9.76
C VAL A 123 5.79 4.27 10.85
N GLY A 124 5.20 3.08 10.88
CA GLY A 124 5.53 2.05 11.86
C GLY A 124 6.99 1.61 11.79
N SER A 125 7.52 1.42 10.58
CA SER A 125 8.94 1.08 10.39
C SER A 125 9.86 2.22 10.82
N LEU A 126 9.50 3.47 10.52
CA LEU A 126 10.26 4.66 10.93
C LEU A 126 10.30 4.85 12.45
N LEU A 127 9.17 4.62 13.14
CA LEU A 127 9.10 4.66 14.60
C LEU A 127 9.98 3.57 15.23
N LEU A 128 10.04 2.37 14.63
CA LEU A 128 10.93 1.32 15.08
C LEU A 128 12.41 1.71 14.95
N LEU A 129 12.80 2.40 13.88
CA LEU A 129 14.17 2.91 13.70
C LEU A 129 14.55 3.90 14.79
N ARG A 130 13.65 4.83 15.15
CA ARG A 130 13.88 5.80 16.21
C ARG A 130 13.95 5.18 17.60
N SER A 131 13.23 4.08 17.81
CA SER A 131 13.16 3.40 19.12
C SER A 131 14.34 2.47 19.43
N LYS A 132 15.32 2.33 18.53
CA LYS A 132 16.47 1.45 18.76
C LYS A 132 17.39 2.12 19.80
N PRO A 133 17.55 1.54 21.01
CA PRO A 133 18.32 2.19 22.07
C PRO A 133 19.82 2.22 21.72
N GLU A 134 20.43 3.32 22.14
CA GLU A 134 21.83 3.74 22.06
C GLU A 134 22.77 2.86 22.92
N ASN A 135 22.56 1.54 22.99
CA ASN A 135 23.38 0.66 23.85
C ASN A 135 24.68 0.19 23.19
N LEU A 136 25.37 1.07 22.46
CA LEU A 136 26.72 0.82 21.93
C LEU A 136 27.78 1.76 22.50
N SER A 137 27.41 2.70 23.39
CA SER A 137 28.34 3.63 24.04
C SER A 137 28.86 3.16 25.41
N GLU A 138 28.28 2.12 26.03
CA GLU A 138 28.69 1.66 27.38
C GLU A 138 29.74 0.53 27.40
N VAL A 139 30.09 -0.07 26.27
CA VAL A 139 31.10 -1.16 26.22
C VAL A 139 32.53 -0.62 25.94
N ARG A 140 32.70 0.69 25.89
CA ARG A 140 33.98 1.32 25.49
C ARG A 140 34.58 2.29 26.53
N LYS A 141 34.24 2.15 27.80
CA LYS A 141 34.93 2.84 28.90
C LYS A 141 35.54 1.84 29.86
#